data_AF-A0A1X2GRQ3-F1
#
_entry.id   AF-A0A1X2GRQ3-F1
#
_cell.length_a   1.000
_cell.length_b   1.000
_cell.length_c   1.000
_cell.angle_alpha   90.00
_cell.angle_beta   90.00
_cell.angle_gamma   90.00
#
_symmetry.space_group_name_H-M   'P 1'
#
loop_
_entity.id
_entity.type
_entity.pdbx_description
1 polymer ?
#
loop_
_entity_poly.entity_id
_entity_poly.type
_entity_poly.pdbx_seq_one_letter_code
_entity_poly.pdbx_strand_id
1 'polypeptide(L)'
;LANIRSQLVEISKEAHCLSHESYTADDVLRLQRRLSNVDQQFYDQKMDTRYEDNGVTQVVKELDQVHHNIHSMLSRVADSPVPGSPVLN
;
A
#
# COMPACT_ATOMS: atom_id res chain seq x y z
N LEU A 1 6.41 -11.27 -12.68
CA LEU A 1 5.13 -11.22 -11.92
C LEU A 1 5.12 -11.97 -10.57
N ALA A 2 5.56 -13.22 -10.45
CA ALA A 2 5.47 -13.97 -9.17
C ALA A 2 6.19 -13.27 -7.99
N ASN A 3 7.35 -12.66 -8.25
CA ASN A 3 8.08 -11.87 -7.24
C ASN A 3 7.29 -10.64 -6.76
N ILE A 4 6.65 -9.92 -7.68
CA ILE A 4 5.80 -8.75 -7.38
C ILE A 4 4.61 -9.18 -6.51
N ARG A 5 3.98 -10.31 -6.85
CA ARG A 5 2.88 -10.87 -6.06
C ARG A 5 3.30 -11.25 -4.64
N SER A 6 4.46 -11.88 -4.48
CA SER A 6 4.99 -12.20 -3.15
C SER A 6 5.14 -10.94 -2.30
N GLN A 7 5.74 -9.89 -2.86
CA GLN A 7 5.91 -8.61 -2.17
C GLN A 7 4.56 -7.96 -1.80
N LEU A 8 3.54 -8.04 -2.68
CA LEU A 8 2.21 -7.52 -2.38
C LEU A 8 1.52 -8.28 -1.24
N VAL A 9 1.64 -9.60 -1.22
CA VAL A 9 1.11 -10.42 -0.13
C VAL A 9 1.80 -10.08 1.19
N GLU A 10 3.11 -9.87 1.19
CA GLU A 10 3.85 -9.44 2.39
C GLU A 10 3.42 -8.06 2.88
N ILE A 11 3.31 -7.07 1.99
CA ILE A 11 2.84 -5.72 2.35
C ILE A 11 1.41 -5.78 2.88
N SER A 12 0.53 -6.57 2.25
CA SER A 12 -0.86 -6.73 2.71
C SER A 12 -0.93 -7.37 4.10
N LYS A 13 -0.08 -8.37 4.39
CA LYS A 13 -0.01 -9.00 5.71
C LYS A 13 0.50 -8.02 6.76
N GLU A 14 1.57 -7.29 6.45
CA GLU A 14 2.13 -6.29 7.37
C GLU A 14 1.14 -5.14 7.63
N ALA A 15 0.45 -4.65 6.60
CA ALA A 15 -0.63 -3.67 6.76
C ALA A 15 -1.77 -4.21 7.63
N HIS A 16 -2.16 -5.48 7.44
CA HIS A 16 -3.18 -6.11 8.27
C HIS A 16 -2.73 -6.24 9.73
N CYS A 17 -1.53 -6.74 10.00
CA CYS A 17 -0.96 -6.81 11.35
C CYS A 17 -0.92 -5.43 12.00
N LEU A 18 -0.34 -4.44 11.31
CA LEU A 18 -0.27 -3.06 11.80
C LEU A 18 -1.67 -2.50 12.09
N SER A 19 -2.67 -2.76 11.25
CA SER A 19 -4.04 -2.28 11.48
C SER A 19 -4.71 -2.86 12.73
N HIS A 20 -4.25 -4.02 13.21
CA HIS A 20 -4.71 -4.68 14.43
C HIS A 20 -3.88 -4.31 15.66
N GLU A 21 -2.73 -3.67 15.47
CA GLU A 21 -1.85 -3.17 16.53
C GLU A 21 -1.91 -1.63 16.60
N SER A 22 -1.22 -1.01 17.55
CA SER A 22 -1.04 0.45 17.53
C SER A 22 0.05 0.79 16.51
N TYR A 23 -0.31 1.47 15.42
CA TYR A 23 0.61 1.86 14.35
C TYR A 23 0.74 3.38 14.27
N THR A 24 1.91 3.85 13.81
CA THR A 24 2.19 5.28 13.65
C THR A 24 2.08 5.73 12.18
N ALA A 25 2.03 7.04 11.95
CA ALA A 25 2.12 7.60 10.60
C ALA A 25 3.38 7.11 9.86
N ASP A 26 4.50 6.95 10.56
CA ASP A 26 5.76 6.49 9.95
C ASP A 26 5.67 5.04 9.46
N ASP A 27 5.00 4.17 10.22
CA ASP A 27 4.77 2.77 9.80
C ASP A 27 3.95 2.69 8.52
N VAL A 28 2.91 3.52 8.40
CA VAL A 28 2.08 3.57 7.19
C VAL A 28 2.84 4.19 6.02
N LEU A 29 3.64 5.24 6.26
CA LEU A 29 4.53 5.83 5.25
C LEU A 29 5.62 4.86 4.79
N ARG A 30 6.11 3.97 5.67
CA ARG A 30 7.05 2.90 5.31
C ARG A 30 6.40 1.89 4.36
N LEU A 31 5.17 1.47 4.66
CA LEU A 31 4.41 0.59 3.77
C LEU A 31 4.12 1.26 2.42
N GLN A 32 3.72 2.54 2.42
CA GLN A 32 3.47 3.29 1.19
C GLN A 32 4.71 3.39 0.32
N ARG A 33 5.89 3.67 0.91
CA ARG A 33 7.16 3.71 0.17
C ARG A 33 7.52 2.34 -0.44
N ARG A 34 7.30 1.26 0.31
CA ARG A 34 7.50 -0.11 -0.22
C ARG A 34 6.55 -0.41 -1.36
N LEU A 35 5.27 -0.06 -1.24
CA LEU A 35 4.29 -0.25 -2.30
C LEU A 35 4.67 0.55 -3.56
N SER A 36 5.09 1.80 -3.41
CA SER A 36 5.55 2.63 -4.54
C SER A 36 6.74 2.03 -5.28
N ASN A 37 7.66 1.35 -4.57
CA ASN A 37 8.76 0.64 -5.21
C ASN A 37 8.25 -0.58 -6.01
N VAL A 38 7.29 -1.32 -5.45
CA VAL A 38 6.65 -2.45 -6.13
C VAL A 38 5.87 -1.99 -7.36
N ASP A 39 5.16 -0.85 -7.29
CA ASP A 39 4.51 -0.22 -8.44
C ASP A 39 5.52 0.06 -9.54
N GLN A 40 6.65 0.68 -9.20
CA GLN A 40 7.67 1.02 -10.18
C GLN A 40 8.30 -0.23 -10.83
N GLN A 41 8.59 -1.27 -10.04
CA GLN A 41 9.03 -2.57 -10.56
C GLN A 41 7.98 -3.21 -11.49
N PHE A 42 6.70 -3.09 -11.15
CA PHE A 42 5.60 -3.61 -11.97
C PHE A 42 5.46 -2.84 -13.29
N TYR A 43 5.52 -1.51 -13.26
CA TYR A 43 5.49 -0.69 -14.46
C TYR A 43 6.69 -0.99 -15.37
N ASP A 44 7.89 -1.11 -14.82
CA ASP A 44 9.10 -1.44 -15.57
C ASP A 44 8.99 -2.83 -16.25
N GLN A 45 8.59 -3.87 -15.50
CA GLN A 45 8.33 -5.22 -16.05
C GLN A 45 7.20 -5.24 -17.07
N LYS A 46 6.15 -4.44 -16.88
CA LYS A 46 5.01 -4.36 -17.80
C LYS A 46 5.41 -3.67 -19.12
N MET A 47 6.33 -2.70 -19.08
CA MET A 47 6.84 -2.03 -20.27
C MET A 47 7.82 -2.92 -21.05
N ASP A 48 8.64 -3.70 -20.34
CA ASP A 48 9.64 -4.60 -20.93
C ASP A 48 9.01 -5.89 -21.52
N THR A 49 7.96 -6.41 -20.88
CA THR A 49 7.36 -7.69 -21.25
C THR A 49 5.89 -7.54 -21.65
N ARG A 50 5.53 -7.96 -22.87
CA ARG A 50 4.13 -8.13 -23.32
C ARG A 50 3.47 -9.33 -22.62
N TYR A 51 3.32 -9.28 -21.30
CA TYR A 51 2.69 -10.36 -20.53
C TYR A 51 1.21 -10.55 -20.94
N GLU A 52 0.77 -11.80 -20.98
CA GLU A 52 -0.64 -12.17 -21.15
C GLU A 52 -1.53 -11.42 -20.16
N ASP A 53 -2.58 -10.80 -20.70
CA ASP A 53 -3.49 -9.85 -20.06
C ASP A 53 -4.06 -10.34 -18.72
N ASN A 54 -4.25 -11.66 -18.57
CA ASN A 54 -4.81 -12.29 -17.38
C ASN A 54 -3.89 -12.21 -16.16
N GLY A 55 -2.57 -12.39 -16.32
CA GLY A 55 -1.61 -12.31 -15.21
C GLY A 55 -1.42 -10.88 -14.72
N VAL A 56 -1.41 -9.93 -15.65
CA VAL A 56 -1.30 -8.49 -15.36
C VAL A 56 -2.56 -8.00 -14.63
N THR A 57 -3.74 -8.39 -15.10
CA THR A 57 -5.02 -8.00 -14.48
C THR A 57 -5.11 -8.43 -13.01
N GLN A 58 -4.61 -9.63 -12.68
CA GLN A 58 -4.63 -10.09 -11.30
C GLN A 58 -3.71 -9.25 -10.39
N VAL A 59 -2.49 -8.94 -10.86
CA VAL A 59 -1.55 -8.11 -10.12
C VAL A 59 -2.07 -6.68 -9.94
N VAL A 60 -2.73 -6.12 -10.95
CA VAL A 60 -3.37 -4.79 -10.84
C VAL A 60 -4.45 -4.78 -9.76
N LYS A 61 -5.30 -5.83 -9.70
CA LYS A 61 -6.31 -5.94 -8.64
C LYS A 61 -5.68 -6.05 -7.25
N GLU A 62 -4.61 -6.83 -7.12
CA GLU A 62 -3.87 -6.95 -5.86
C GLU A 62 -3.22 -5.61 -5.45
N LEU A 63 -2.62 -4.88 -6.40
CA LEU A 63 -2.07 -3.55 -6.15
C LEU A 63 -3.13 -2.56 -5.66
N ASP A 64 -4.27 -2.48 -6.35
CA ASP A 64 -5.37 -1.58 -5.99
C ASP A 64 -5.89 -1.86 -4.58
N GLN A 65 -6.03 -3.14 -4.21
CA GLN A 65 -6.46 -3.54 -2.88
C GLN A 65 -5.46 -3.14 -1.78
N VAL A 66 -4.16 -3.29 -2.02
CA VAL A 66 -3.13 -2.88 -1.06
C VAL A 66 -3.07 -1.36 -0.94
N HIS A 67 -3.19 -0.63 -2.06
CA HIS A 67 -3.30 0.83 -2.07
C HIS A 67 -4.49 1.30 -1.24
N HIS A 68 -5.66 0.69 -1.42
CA HIS A 68 -6.87 1.03 -0.67
C HIS A 68 -6.69 0.83 0.83
N ASN A 69 -6.07 -0.28 1.23
CA ASN A 69 -5.81 -0.58 2.64
C ASN A 69 -4.85 0.43 3.28
N ILE A 70 -3.71 0.71 2.64
CA ILE A 70 -2.73 1.68 3.15
C ILE A 70 -3.33 3.08 3.19
N HIS A 71 -4.09 3.47 2.17
CA HIS A 71 -4.75 4.78 2.14
C HIS A 71 -5.79 4.93 3.26
N SER A 72 -6.55 3.87 3.54
CA SER A 72 -7.49 3.84 4.68
C SER A 72 -6.75 3.98 6.03
N MET A 73 -5.59 3.33 6.19
CA MET A 73 -4.74 3.48 7.38
C MET A 73 -4.18 4.91 7.50
N LEU A 74 -3.71 5.52 6.41
CA LEU A 74 -3.25 6.92 6.41
C LEU A 74 -4.38 7.87 6.80
N SER A 75 -5.57 7.67 6.23
CA SER A 75 -6.74 8.48 6.57
C SER A 75 -7.08 8.39 8.05
N ARG A 76 -6.99 7.21 8.67
CA ARG A 76 -7.25 7.03 10.11
C ARG A 76 -6.21 7.71 11.00
N VAL A 77 -4.95 7.72 10.58
CA VAL A 77 -3.88 8.43 11.31
C VAL A 77 -3.99 9.94 11.14
N ALA A 78 -4.39 10.41 9.95
CA ALA A 78 -4.63 11.82 9.67
C ALA A 78 -5.88 12.36 10.38
N ASP A 79 -6.92 11.53 10.53
CA ASP A 79 -8.17 11.87 11.20
C ASP A 79 -8.10 11.67 12.72
N SER A 80 -7.03 11.04 13.24
CA SER A 80 -6.80 10.97 14.68
C SER A 80 -6.46 12.37 15.19
N PRO A 81 -7.35 13.02 15.97
CA PRO A 81 -7.17 14.40 16.38
C PRO A 81 -5.93 14.48 17.25
N VAL A 82 -4.93 15.23 16.78
CA VAL A 82 -3.82 15.67 17.61
C VAL A 82 -4.43 16.39 18.82
N PRO A 83 -4.26 15.92 20.07
CA PRO A 83 -4.75 16.65 21.23
C PRO A 83 -3.92 17.92 21.36
N GLY A 84 -4.41 19.02 20.77
CA GLY A 84 -3.71 20.31 20.80
C GLY A 84 -3.88 21.22 19.58
N SER A 85 -4.60 20.82 18.53
CA SER A 85 -4.87 21.77 17.43
C SER A 85 -5.98 22.73 17.83
N PRO A 86 -5.75 24.06 17.83
CA PRO A 86 -6.74 25.03 18.24
C PRO A 86 -7.88 25.06 17.22
N VAL A 87 -9.11 24.94 17.72
CA VAL A 87 -10.33 25.27 16.96
C VAL A 87 -10.23 26.73 16.55
N LEU A 88 -10.01 26.98 15.26
CA LEU A 88 -10.21 28.29 14.68
C LEU A 88 -11.71 28.53 14.60
N ASN A 89 -12.19 29.42 15.48
CA ASN A 89 -13.50 30.07 15.41
C ASN A 89 -13.64 30.89 14.13
#